data_AF-A0A3D4XSY2-F1
#
_entry.id   AF-A0A3D4XSY2-F1
#
_cell.length_a   1.000
_cell.length_b   1.000
_cell.length_c   1.000
_cell.angle_alpha   90.00
_cell.angle_beta   90.00
_cell.angle_gamma   90.00
#
_symmetry.space_group_name_H-M   'P 1'
#
loop_
_entity.id
_entity.type
_entity.pdbx_description
1 polymer ?
#
loop_
_entity_poly.entity_id
_entity_poly.type
_entity_poly.pdbx_seq_one_letter_code
_entity_poly.pdbx_strand_id
1 'polypeptide(L)'
;ERGYGMAYYITQMAAQIVLGILASMLTMWFSRYREFRADAGGANLAGREKMISALRALQRAHEPEALPGQLAAFGINSSSNMMNLFMSHPPLEDRIAALQNLR
;
A
#
# COMPACT_ATOMS: atom_id res chain seq x y z
N GLU A 1 -27.19 37.11 11.96
CA GLU A 1 -26.15 36.12 11.64
C GLU A 1 -26.13 35.93 10.13
N ARG A 2 -24.98 36.10 9.47
CA ARG A 2 -24.87 35.86 8.01
C ARG A 2 -24.85 34.36 7.80
N GLY A 3 -26.02 33.77 7.56
CA GLY A 3 -26.13 32.36 7.20
C GLY A 3 -25.33 32.11 5.94
N TYR A 4 -24.33 31.25 6.04
CA TYR A 4 -23.58 30.80 4.86
C TYR A 4 -24.56 30.13 3.90
N GLY A 5 -24.69 30.66 2.68
CA GLY A 5 -25.59 30.11 1.67
C GLY A 5 -25.13 28.73 1.20
N MET A 6 -26.01 27.99 0.52
CA MET A 6 -25.72 26.62 0.03
C MET A 6 -24.43 26.53 -0.80
N ALA A 7 -24.07 27.60 -1.52
CA ALA A 7 -22.82 27.69 -2.26
C ALA A 7 -21.58 27.49 -1.37
N TYR A 8 -21.57 28.08 -0.16
CA TYR A 8 -20.46 27.92 0.79
C TYR A 8 -20.28 26.45 1.18
N TYR A 9 -21.37 25.76 1.54
CA TYR A 9 -21.32 24.35 1.93
C TYR A 9 -20.89 23.44 0.78
N ILE A 10 -21.33 23.73 -0.45
CA ILE A 10 -20.90 22.97 -1.64
C ILE A 10 -19.40 23.17 -1.88
N THR A 11 -18.91 24.41 -1.87
CA THR A 11 -17.48 24.70 -2.06
C THR A 11 -16.64 24.07 -0.95
N GLN A 12 -17.11 24.15 0.30
CA GLN A 12 -16.44 23.55 1.45
C GLN A 12 -16.40 22.02 1.33
N MET A 13 -17.48 21.37 0.90
CA MET A 13 -17.54 19.92 0.73
C MET A 13 -16.60 19.47 -0.39
N ALA A 14 -16.62 20.16 -1.53
CA ALA A 14 -15.72 19.89 -2.65
C ALA A 14 -14.25 20.04 -2.22
N ALA A 15 -13.91 21.11 -1.50
CA ALA A 15 -12.56 21.33 -0.99
C ALA A 15 -12.13 20.23 -0.02
N GLN A 16 -13.00 19.79 0.89
CA GLN A 16 -12.70 18.68 1.82
C GLN A 16 -12.42 17.38 1.08
N ILE A 17 -13.23 17.02 0.07
CA ILE A 17 -13.03 15.80 -0.71
C ILE A 17 -11.70 15.85 -1.46
N VAL A 18 -11.42 16.95 -2.17
CA VAL A 18 -10.20 17.10 -2.95
C VAL A 18 -8.96 17.06 -2.05
N LEU A 19 -8.96 17.84 -0.97
CA LEU A 19 -7.85 17.85 -0.01
C LEU A 19 -7.68 16.50 0.69
N GLY A 20 -8.78 15.81 1.00
CA GLY A 20 -8.76 14.46 1.57
C GLY A 20 -8.12 13.43 0.64
N ILE A 21 -8.44 13.48 -0.66
CA ILE A 21 -7.80 12.61 -1.67
C ILE A 21 -6.32 12.93 -1.81
N LEU A 22 -5.94 14.21 -1.86
CA LEU A 22 -4.53 14.60 -1.95
C LEU A 22 -3.74 14.17 -0.71
N ALA A 23 -4.33 14.33 0.48
CA ALA A 23 -3.74 13.88 1.73
C ALA A 23 -3.56 12.35 1.74
N SER A 24 -4.55 11.58 1.30
CA SER A 24 -4.45 10.11 1.25
C SER A 24 -3.41 9.62 0.24
N MET A 25 -3.31 10.28 -0.92
CA MET A 25 -2.26 9.99 -1.89
C MET A 25 -0.86 10.21 -1.29
N LEU A 26 -0.68 11.32 -0.57
CA LEU A 26 0.60 11.65 0.08
C LEU A 26 0.95 10.64 1.17
N THR A 27 0.00 10.25 2.02
CA THR A 27 0.24 9.28 3.09
C THR A 27 0.56 7.90 2.54
N MET A 28 -0.15 7.45 1.49
CA MET A 28 0.15 6.19 0.81
C MET A 28 1.53 6.19 0.16
N TRP A 29 1.92 7.30 -0.48
CA TRP A 29 3.26 7.44 -1.05
C TRP A 29 4.35 7.41 0.03
N PHE A 30 4.16 8.14 1.14
CA PHE A 30 5.13 8.15 2.23
C PHE A 30 5.23 6.79 2.94
N SER A 31 4.12 6.05 3.07
CA SER A 31 4.11 4.68 3.58
C SER A 31 5.03 3.78 2.76
N ARG A 32 4.90 3.82 1.43
CA ARG A 32 5.76 3.06 0.51
C ARG A 32 7.23 3.46 0.64
N TYR A 33 7.52 4.76 0.67
CA TYR A 33 8.89 5.27 0.81
C TYR A 33 9.57 4.76 2.10
N ARG A 34 8.86 4.81 3.23
CA ARG A 34 9.39 4.34 4.51
C ARG A 34 9.70 2.84 4.50
N GLU A 35 8.89 2.04 3.81
CA GLU A 35 9.09 0.60 3.71
C GLU A 35 10.38 0.24 2.97
N PHE A 36 10.61 0.83 1.78
CA PHE A 36 11.86 0.61 1.03
C PHE A 36 13.09 1.07 1.81
N ARG A 37 12.97 2.17 2.55
CA ARG A 37 14.06 2.66 3.41
C ARG A 37 14.33 1.71 4.57
N ALA A 38 13.30 1.08 5.13
CA ALA A 38 13.44 0.06 6.17
C ALA A 38 14.15 -1.19 5.62
N ASP A 39 13.81 -1.64 4.42
CA ASP A 39 14.49 -2.77 3.76
C ASP A 39 15.96 -2.48 3.48
N ALA A 40 16.27 -1.28 2.97
CA ALA A 40 17.65 -0.85 2.77
C ALA A 40 18.42 -0.80 4.09
N GLY A 41 17.79 -0.29 5.15
CA GLY A 41 18.36 -0.31 6.51
C GLY A 41 18.61 -1.73 7.02
N GLY A 42 17.65 -2.63 6.86
CA GLY A 42 17.78 -4.05 7.23
C GLY A 42 18.87 -4.77 6.44
N ALA A 43 18.96 -4.50 5.14
CA ALA A 43 20.03 -5.01 4.28
C ALA A 43 21.42 -4.49 4.69
N ASN A 44 21.53 -3.23 5.09
CA ASN A 44 22.78 -2.65 5.58
C ASN A 44 23.22 -3.27 6.93
N LEU A 45 22.28 -3.61 7.80
CA LEU A 45 22.57 -4.17 9.13
C LEU A 45 22.81 -5.69 9.12
N ALA A 46 21.96 -6.44 8.41
CA ALA A 46 21.96 -7.91 8.43
C ALA A 46 22.62 -8.54 7.18
N GLY A 47 22.78 -7.76 6.11
CA GLY A 47 23.26 -8.21 4.80
C GLY A 47 22.13 -8.31 3.77
N ARG A 48 22.39 -7.78 2.57
CA ARG A 48 21.46 -7.73 1.42
C ARG A 48 20.81 -9.07 1.11
N GLU A 49 21.61 -10.13 1.00
CA GLU A 49 21.12 -11.48 0.67
C GLU A 49 20.22 -12.07 1.76
N LYS A 50 20.49 -11.76 3.04
CA LYS A 50 19.64 -12.22 4.16
C LYS A 50 18.30 -11.49 4.17
N MET A 51 18.29 -10.21 3.81
CA MET A 51 17.05 -9.44 3.70
C MET A 51 16.19 -9.96 2.54
N ILE A 52 16.80 -10.23 1.37
CA ILE A 52 16.11 -10.82 0.22
C ILE A 52 15.53 -12.20 0.57
N SER A 53 16.29 -13.06 1.26
CA SER A 53 15.80 -14.39 1.64
C SER A 53 14.65 -14.31 2.64
N ALA A 54 14.68 -13.35 3.57
CA ALA A 54 13.60 -13.08 4.51
C ALA A 54 12.31 -12.63 3.79
N LEU A 55 12.42 -11.69 2.84
CA LEU A 55 11.26 -11.25 2.05
C LEU A 55 10.66 -12.40 1.22
N ARG A 56 11.49 -13.25 0.62
CA ARG A 56 11.03 -14.46 -0.09
C ARG A 56 10.36 -15.46 0.85
N ALA A 57 10.81 -15.57 2.10
CA ALA A 57 10.17 -16.42 3.09
C ALA A 57 8.79 -15.87 3.49
N LEU A 58 8.66 -14.55 3.66
CA LEU A 58 7.38 -13.88 3.91
C LEU A 58 6.39 -14.07 2.76
N GLN A 59 6.86 -14.00 1.51
CA GLN A 59 6.05 -14.21 0.32
C GLN A 59 5.43 -15.61 0.30
N ARG A 60 6.22 -16.65 0.59
CA ARG A 60 5.72 -18.03 0.70
C ARG A 60 4.72 -18.21 1.85
N ALA A 61 4.88 -17.47 2.94
CA ALA A 61 3.95 -17.53 4.07
C ALA A 61 2.62 -16.79 3.81
N HIS A 62 2.59 -15.89 2.82
CA HIS A 62 1.42 -15.09 2.46
C HIS A 62 0.70 -15.58 1.20
N GLU A 63 1.11 -16.69 0.58
CA GLU A 63 0.26 -17.33 -0.43
C GLU A 63 -1.05 -17.75 0.26
N PRO A 64 -2.19 -17.15 -0.10
CA PRO A 64 -3.45 -17.51 0.50
C PRO A 64 -3.76 -18.96 0.10
N GLU A 65 -4.01 -19.83 1.08
CA GLU A 65 -4.72 -21.08 0.81
C GLU A 65 -5.96 -20.74 -0.03
N ALA A 66 -6.15 -21.47 -1.12
CA ALA A 66 -7.28 -21.28 -2.01
C ALA A 66 -8.57 -21.24 -1.18
N LEU A 67 -9.19 -20.06 -1.12
CA LEU A 67 -10.41 -19.84 -0.35
C LEU A 67 -11.45 -20.90 -0.78
N PRO A 68 -12.14 -21.56 0.17
CA PRO A 68 -13.22 -22.48 -0.16
C PRO A 68 -14.21 -21.78 -1.09
N GLY A 69 -14.63 -22.44 -2.17
CA GLY A 69 -15.44 -21.81 -3.25
C GLY A 69 -16.73 -21.12 -2.81
N GLN A 70 -17.19 -21.34 -1.58
CA GLN A 70 -18.32 -20.67 -0.95
C GLN A 70 -18.04 -19.19 -0.61
N LEU A 71 -16.78 -18.79 -0.42
CA LEU A 71 -16.39 -17.39 -0.14
C LEU A 71 -16.22 -16.54 -1.41
N ALA A 72 -16.00 -17.16 -2.57
CA ALA A 72 -15.91 -16.48 -3.86
C ALA A 72 -17.23 -15.81 -4.27
N ALA A 73 -18.38 -16.34 -3.81
CA ALA A 73 -19.71 -15.79 -4.04
C ALA A 73 -19.93 -14.41 -3.39
N PHE A 74 -19.14 -14.03 -2.38
CA PHE A 74 -19.18 -12.70 -1.76
C PHE A 74 -18.43 -11.62 -2.56
N GLY A 75 -17.96 -11.94 -3.77
CA GLY A 75 -17.18 -10.99 -4.57
C GLY A 75 -15.79 -10.70 -3.99
N ILE A 76 -15.35 -11.48 -2.99
CA ILE A 76 -13.98 -11.51 -2.49
C ILE A 76 -13.15 -12.31 -3.52
N ASN A 77 -13.10 -11.79 -4.74
CA ASN A 77 -12.13 -12.25 -5.72
C ASN A 77 -10.83 -11.53 -5.41
N SER A 78 -9.77 -12.32 -5.18
CA SER A 78 -8.37 -11.91 -5.09
C SER A 78 -7.87 -11.35 -6.43
N SER A 79 -8.61 -10.39 -7.00
CA SER A 79 -8.25 -9.68 -8.23
C SER A 79 -7.23 -8.61 -7.85
N SER A 80 -5.97 -9.00 -8.06
CA SER A 80 -4.75 -8.40 -7.52
C SER A 80 -4.58 -6.91 -7.85
N ASN A 81 -5.19 -6.42 -8.92
CA ASN A 81 -4.95 -5.07 -9.43
C ASN A 81 -5.64 -3.95 -8.65
N MET A 82 -6.84 -4.17 -8.11
CA MET A 82 -7.54 -3.13 -7.36
C MET A 82 -7.12 -3.10 -5.88
N MET A 83 -6.69 -4.25 -5.34
CA MET A 83 -6.13 -4.36 -4.00
C MET A 83 -4.80 -3.62 -3.88
N ASN A 84 -3.95 -3.66 -4.91
CA ASN A 84 -2.66 -2.96 -4.94
C ASN A 84 -2.76 -1.44 -4.71
N LEU A 85 -3.89 -0.82 -5.06
CA LEU A 85 -4.12 0.61 -4.84
C LEU A 85 -4.49 0.93 -3.39
N PHE A 86 -5.03 -0.04 -2.64
CA PHE A 86 -5.39 0.09 -1.22
C PHE A 86 -4.44 -0.65 -0.27
N MET A 87 -3.41 -1.31 -0.79
CA MET A 87 -2.39 -1.96 0.02
C MET A 87 -1.50 -0.91 0.69
N SER A 88 -1.44 -0.97 2.03
CA SER A 88 -0.64 -0.06 2.86
C SER A 88 0.88 -0.19 2.61
N HIS A 89 1.31 -1.30 2.02
CA HIS A 89 2.71 -1.63 1.74
C HIS A 89 2.89 -2.02 0.26
N PRO A 90 4.06 -1.73 -0.35
CA PRO A 90 4.36 -2.21 -1.70
C PRO A 90 4.44 -3.74 -1.72
N PRO A 91 4.12 -4.37 -2.86
CA PRO A 91 4.21 -5.82 -3.00
C PRO A 91 5.63 -6.31 -2.72
N LEU A 92 5.75 -7.55 -2.22
CA LEU A 92 7.03 -8.11 -1.78
C LEU A 92 8.03 -8.23 -2.95
N GLU A 93 7.53 -8.45 -4.15
CA GLU A 93 8.27 -8.54 -5.40
C GLU A 93 9.02 -7.23 -5.70
N ASP A 94 8.34 -6.08 -5.57
CA ASP A 94 8.93 -4.76 -5.79
C ASP A 94 10.04 -4.47 -4.77
N ARG A 95 9.84 -4.89 -3.52
CA ARG A 95 10.83 -4.76 -2.43
C ARG A 95 12.07 -5.60 -2.69
N ILE A 96 11.89 -6.85 -3.12
CA ILE A 96 12.99 -7.75 -3.50
C ILE A 96 13.75 -7.16 -4.71
N ALA A 97 13.05 -6.69 -5.74
CA ALA A 97 13.67 -6.08 -6.91
C ALA A 97 14.48 -4.83 -6.54
N ALA A 98 13.97 -3.98 -5.65
CA ALA A 98 14.69 -2.81 -5.15
C ALA A 98 16.01 -3.21 -4.46
N LEU A 99 15.98 -4.25 -3.62
CA LEU A 99 17.18 -4.79 -2.97
C LEU A 99 18.16 -5.46 -3.93
N GLN A 100 17.69 -6.08 -5.01
CA GLN A 100 18.56 -6.69 -6.02
C GLN A 100 19.26 -5.65 -6.90
N ASN A 101 18.61 -4.50 -7.13
CA ASN A 101 19.15 -3.39 -7.92
C ASN A 101 20.06 -2.45 -7.12
N LEU A 102 20.06 -2.55 -5.78
CA LEU A 102 21.03 -1.88 -4.92
C LEU A 102 22.42 -2.51 -5.14
N ARG A 103 23.24 -1.84 -5.95
CA ARG A 103 24.65 -2.16 -6.20
C ARG A 103 25.50 -1.98 -4.95
#